data_AF-A0A5K0XP80-F1
#
_entry.id   AF-A0A5K0XP80-F1
#
_cell.length_a   1.000
_cell.length_b   1.000
_cell.length_c   1.000
_cell.angle_alpha   90.00
_cell.angle_beta   90.00
_cell.angle_gamma   90.00
#
_symmetry.space_group_name_H-M   'P 1'
#
loop_
_entity.id
_entity.type
_entity.pdbx_description
1 polymer ?
#
loop_
_entity_poly.entity_id
_entity_poly.type
_entity_poly.pdbx_seq_one_letter_code
_entity_poly.pdbx_strand_id
1 'polypeptide(L)' 'ISGEIVAPDDPNDWDPASPRTWLFFSGLRGVIFQGGGLINGSGHNWWASSCKIDKTK' A
#
# COMPACT_ATOMS: atom_id res chain seq x y z
N ILE A 1 6.97 12.67 -8.83
CA ILE A 1 7.40 11.92 -7.63
C ILE A 1 8.91 11.94 -7.58
N SER A 2 9.47 12.57 -6.54
CA SER A 2 10.93 12.70 -6.38
C SER A 2 11.43 12.15 -5.03
N GLY A 3 10.52 11.65 -4.19
CA GLY A 3 10.81 11.04 -2.89
C GLY A 3 10.08 9.71 -2.74
N GLU A 4 9.86 9.27 -1.51
CA GLU A 4 9.19 8.01 -1.20
C GLU A 4 7.81 8.25 -0.59
N ILE A 5 6.80 7.53 -1.07
CA ILE A 5 5.47 7.43 -0.44
C ILE A 5 5.43 6.08 0.28
N VAL A 6 5.33 6.09 1.60
CA VAL A 6 5.39 4.88 2.43
C VAL A 6 4.03 4.61 3.08
N ALA A 7 3.50 3.39 2.96
CA ALA A 7 2.33 2.94 3.71
C ALA A 7 2.68 2.67 5.17
N PRO A 8 1.73 2.76 6.11
CA PRO A 8 1.91 2.20 7.44
C PRO A 8 2.22 0.70 7.34
N ASP A 9 3.21 0.23 8.08
CA ASP A 9 3.67 -1.15 8.10
C ASP A 9 2.79 -2.04 8.98
N ASP A 10 2.27 -1.54 10.10
CA ASP A 10 1.29 -2.27 10.93
C ASP A 10 -0.14 -2.12 10.35
N PRO A 11 -0.86 -3.21 10.04
CA PRO A 11 -2.27 -3.16 9.65
C PRO A 11 -3.18 -2.44 10.64
N ASN A 12 -2.82 -2.35 11.91
CA ASN A 12 -3.58 -1.64 12.95
C ASN A 12 -3.46 -0.12 12.85
N ASP A 13 -2.43 0.39 12.17
CA ASP A 13 -2.24 1.82 11.93
C ASP A 13 -3.06 2.33 10.74
N TRP A 14 -3.75 1.44 10.04
CA TRP A 14 -4.62 1.79 8.92
C TRP A 14 -6.00 2.24 9.41
N ASP A 15 -6.69 3.04 8.58
CA ASP A 15 -8.05 3.45 8.89
C ASP A 15 -8.96 2.23 9.09
N PRO A 16 -9.56 2.03 10.28
CA PRO A 16 -10.41 0.88 10.56
C PRO A 16 -11.71 0.88 9.74
N ALA A 17 -12.14 2.02 9.21
CA ALA A 17 -13.25 2.10 8.27
C ALA A 17 -12.88 1.62 6.86
N SER A 18 -11.59 1.65 6.51
CA SER A 18 -11.09 1.22 5.20
C SER A 18 -9.72 0.55 5.26
N PRO A 19 -9.57 -0.54 6.04
CA PRO A 19 -8.27 -1.13 6.34
C PRO A 19 -7.62 -1.80 5.12
N ARG A 20 -8.36 -1.97 4.03
CA ARG A 20 -7.87 -2.57 2.78
C ARG A 20 -7.52 -1.53 1.73
N THR A 21 -7.64 -0.23 2.04
CA THR A 21 -7.40 0.86 1.11
C THR A 21 -6.18 1.66 1.55
N TRP A 22 -5.08 1.44 0.82
CA TRP A 22 -3.84 2.19 1.01
C TRP A 22 -3.84 3.52 0.25
N LEU A 23 -4.08 3.43 -1.06
CA LEU A 23 -3.93 4.52 -2.00
C LEU A 23 -5.14 4.50 -2.93
N PHE A 24 -5.99 5.53 -2.82
CA PHE A 24 -7.23 5.63 -3.57
C PHE A 24 -7.25 6.91 -4.40
N PHE A 25 -7.61 6.76 -5.67
CA PHE A 25 -7.76 7.86 -6.60
C PHE A 25 -9.17 7.85 -7.17
N SER A 26 -9.90 8.96 -7.04
CA SER A 26 -11.27 9.08 -7.56
C SER A 26 -11.47 10.33 -8.38
N GLY A 27 -12.29 10.24 -9.43
CA GLY A 27 -12.71 11.40 -10.22
C GLY A 27 -11.61 12.06 -11.06
N LEU A 28 -10.47 11.38 -11.28
CA LEU A 28 -9.37 11.94 -12.05
C LEU A 28 -9.70 11.99 -13.55
N ARG A 29 -9.35 13.10 -14.21
CA ARG A 29 -9.39 13.25 -15.68
C ARG A 29 -8.06 13.83 -16.16
N GLY A 30 -7.40 13.16 -17.09
CA GLY A 30 -6.15 13.64 -17.70
C GLY A 30 -4.95 13.72 -16.74
N VAL A 31 -4.91 12.91 -15.69
CA VAL A 31 -3.83 12.94 -14.67
C VAL A 31 -2.75 11.93 -14.99
N ILE A 32 -1.49 12.35 -14.84
CA ILE A 32 -0.31 11.51 -15.02
C ILE A 32 0.55 11.60 -13.75
N PHE A 33 0.89 10.46 -13.16
CA PHE A 33 1.85 10.36 -12.07
C PHE A 33 3.21 9.96 -12.64
N GLN A 34 4.20 10.85 -12.54
CA GLN A 34 5.53 10.68 -13.15
C GLN A 34 6.64 11.15 -12.20
N GLY A 35 7.85 10.64 -12.42
CA GLY A 35 9.08 10.98 -11.68
C GLY A 35 9.83 9.72 -11.23
N GLY A 36 11.04 9.89 -10.69
CA GLY A 36 11.93 8.79 -10.29
C GLY A 36 11.80 8.32 -8.83
N GLY A 37 10.79 8.83 -8.09
CA GLY A 37 10.56 8.43 -6.70
C GLY A 37 9.93 7.06 -6.54
N LEU A 38 9.79 6.62 -5.29
CA LEU A 38 9.33 5.29 -4.91
C LEU A 38 7.94 5.33 -4.24
N ILE A 39 7.12 4.32 -4.51
CA ILE A 39 5.88 4.08 -3.77
C ILE A 39 6.07 2.73 -3.07
N ASN A 40 6.19 2.77 -1.75
CA ASN A 40 6.46 1.63 -0.88
C ASN A 40 5.20 1.26 -0.09
N GLY A 41 4.65 0.08 -0.39
CA GLY A 41 3.38 -0.39 0.18
C GLY A 41 3.49 -1.02 1.57
N SER A 42 4.69 -1.17 2.14
CA SER A 42 4.92 -1.78 3.45
C SER A 42 4.15 -3.10 3.68
N GLY A 43 3.98 -3.90 2.61
CA GLY A 43 3.02 -5.01 2.57
C GLY A 43 3.40 -6.27 3.34
N HIS A 44 4.57 -6.31 3.99
CA HIS A 44 5.09 -7.52 4.65
C HIS A 44 4.10 -8.08 5.68
N ASN A 45 3.68 -7.25 6.64
CA ASN A 45 2.77 -7.65 7.71
C ASN A 45 1.38 -8.03 7.17
N TRP A 46 0.94 -7.38 6.09
CA TRP A 46 -0.30 -7.71 5.38
C TRP A 46 -0.27 -9.11 4.77
N TRP A 47 0.83 -9.48 4.11
CA TRP A 47 0.97 -10.81 3.51
C TRP A 47 1.18 -11.89 4.57
N ALA A 48 1.95 -11.60 5.62
CA ALA A 48 2.18 -12.51 6.74
C ALA A 48 0.89 -12.82 7.51
N SER A 49 -0.02 -11.84 7.63
CA SER A 49 -1.35 -12.02 8.23
C SER A 49 -2.36 -12.70 7.31
N SER A 50 -1.98 -12.99 6.06
CA SER A 50 -2.87 -13.62 5.09
C SER A 50 -2.86 -15.14 5.22
N CYS A 51 -3.97 -15.79 4.85
CA CYS A 51 -4.02 -17.25 4.75
C CYS A 51 -3.29 -17.82 3.52
N LYS A 52 -2.64 -16.97 2.70
CA LYS A 52 -2.00 -17.32 1.42
C LYS A 52 -0.48 -17.39 1.57
N ILE A 53 -0.05 -18.21 2.51
CA ILE A 53 1.37 -18.49 2.75
C ILE A 53 1.77 -19.80 2.08
N ASP A 54 2.98 -19.82 1.54
CA ASP A 54 3.63 -21.06 1.15
C ASP A 54 4.03 -21.81 2.42
N LYS A 55 3.33 -22.90 2.72
CA LYS A 55 3.57 -23.73 3.92
C LYS A 55 4.73 -24.70 3.76
N THR A 56 5.33 -24.76 2.57
CA THR A 56 6.45 -25.67 2.26
C THR A 56 7.81 -25.01 2.38
N LYS A 57 7.84 -23.71 2.68
CA LYS A 57 9.05 -22.96 3.05
C LYS A 57 9.21 -22.87 4.57
#